data_AF-A0A1F6IW26-F1
#
_entry.id   AF-A0A1F6IW26-F1
#
_cell.length_a   1.000
_cell.length_b   1.000
_cell.length_c   1.000
_cell.angle_alpha   90.00
_cell.angle_beta   90.00
_cell.angle_gamma   90.00
#
_symmetry.space_group_name_H-M   'P 1'
#
loop_
_entity.id
_entity.type
_entity.pdbx_description
1 polymer ?
#
loop_
_entity_poly.entity_id
_entity_poly.type
_entity_poly.pdbx_seq_one_letter_code
_entity_poly.pdbx_strand_id
1 'polypeptide(L)' 'MKALHLAAYTLLWVGGLNWGLVGLFDFNLVNSLLGSAPAIEKLVYVLVGVATVYIIATHMNDCKVCSKS' A
#
# COMPACT_ATOMS: atom_id res chain seq x y z
N MET A 1 -17.02 5.93 2.87
CA MET A 1 -15.63 5.45 3.00
C MET A 1 -15.17 4.44 1.93
N LYS A 2 -16.04 3.91 1.05
CA LYS A 2 -15.63 2.86 0.07
C LYS A 2 -14.47 3.25 -0.86
N ALA A 3 -14.48 4.46 -1.42
CA ALA A 3 -13.41 4.91 -2.31
C ALA A 3 -12.06 5.07 -1.59
N LEU A 4 -12.09 5.59 -0.36
CA LEU A 4 -10.88 5.76 0.46
C LEU A 4 -10.31 4.42 0.91
N HIS A 5 -11.17 3.49 1.33
CA HIS A 5 -10.78 2.11 1.63
C HIS A 5 -10.17 1.43 0.42
N LEU A 6 -10.78 1.55 -0.77
CA LEU A 6 -10.23 0.98 -2.00
C LEU A 6 -8.85 1.57 -2.35
N ALA A 7 -8.70 2.90 -2.29
CA ALA A 7 -7.43 3.56 -2.57
C ALA A 7 -6.33 3.13 -1.58
N ALA A 8 -6.63 3.11 -0.28
CA ALA A 8 -5.70 2.68 0.76
C ALA A 8 -5.33 1.19 0.63
N TYR A 9 -6.29 0.33 0.28
CA TYR A 9 -6.05 -1.09 0.08
C TYR A 9 -5.18 -1.33 -1.16
N THR A 10 -5.39 -0.60 -2.25
CA THR A 10 -4.53 -0.67 -3.45
C THR A 10 -3.10 -0.24 -3.13
N LEU A 11 -2.92 0.87 -2.40
CA LEU A 11 -1.59 1.31 -1.93
C LEU A 11 -0.93 0.24 -1.06
N LEU A 12 -1.68 -0.43 -0.19
CA LEU A 12 -1.19 -1.54 0.63
C LEU A 12 -0.64 -2.69 -0.23
N TRP A 13 -1.39 -3.11 -1.25
CA TRP A 13 -0.96 -4.16 -2.19
C TRP A 13 0.30 -3.77 -2.95
N VAL A 14 0.36 -2.54 -3.47
CA VAL A 14 1.55 -2.03 -4.16
C VAL A 14 2.77 -2.05 -3.23
N GLY A 15 2.58 -1.61 -1.99
CA GLY A 15 3.61 -1.69 -0.94
C GLY A 15 4.08 -3.11 -0.70
N GLY A 16 3.17 -4.03 -0.37
CA GLY A 16 3.49 -5.43 -0.08
C GLY A 16 4.20 -6.13 -1.25
N LEU A 17 3.74 -5.91 -2.49
CA LEU A 17 4.39 -6.45 -3.68
C LEU A 17 5.79 -5.86 -3.88
N ASN A 18 5.99 -4.55 -3.68
CA ASN A 18 7.32 -3.94 -3.78
C ASN A 18 8.29 -4.55 -2.77
N TRP A 19 7.89 -4.65 -1.50
CA TRP A 19 8.74 -5.28 -0.47
C TRP A 19 9.03 -6.76 -0.75
N GLY A 20 8.05 -7.50 -1.26
CA GLY A 20 8.25 -8.90 -1.68
C GLY A 20 9.24 -9.03 -2.83
N LEU A 21 9.16 -8.16 -3.84
CA LEU A 21 10.09 -8.16 -4.97
C LEU A 21 11.50 -7.74 -4.57
N VAL A 22 11.63 -6.75 -3.67
CA VAL A 22 12.93 -6.35 -3.11
C VAL A 22 13.53 -7.50 -2.31
N GLY A 23 12.76 -8.18 -1.47
CA GLY A 23 13.27 -9.28 -0.65
C GLY A 23 13.63 -10.56 -1.42
N LEU A 24 12.96 -10.84 -2.54
CA LEU A 24 13.17 -12.06 -3.33
C LEU A 24 14.15 -11.90 -4.50
N PHE A 25 14.19 -10.71 -5.11
CA PHE A 25 14.89 -10.48 -6.37
C PHE A 25 15.73 -9.19 -6.36
N ASP A 26 15.87 -8.51 -5.21
CA ASP A 26 16.49 -7.18 -5.10
C ASP A 26 15.87 -6.14 -6.07
N PHE A 27 14.61 -6.37 -6.47
CA PHE A 27 13.94 -5.55 -7.48
C PHE A 27 12.98 -4.55 -6.83
N ASN A 28 13.26 -3.27 -7.00
CA ASN A 28 12.40 -2.18 -6.54
C ASN A 28 11.40 -1.78 -7.64
N LEU A 29 10.14 -2.20 -7.47
CA LEU A 29 9.04 -1.91 -8.39
C LEU A 29 8.72 -0.41 -8.45
N VAL A 30 8.76 0.29 -7.30
CA VAL A 30 8.49 1.73 -7.23
C VAL A 30 9.51 2.50 -8.06
N ASN A 31 10.79 2.15 -7.90
CA ASN A 31 11.89 2.71 -8.68
C ASN A 31 11.73 2.41 -10.18
N SER A 32 11.40 1.18 -10.54
CA SER A 32 11.22 0.75 -11.94
C SER A 32 10.09 1.50 -12.66
N LEU A 33 8.97 1.76 -11.96
CA LEU A 33 7.80 2.42 -12.56
C LEU A 33 7.90 3.94 -12.59
N LEU A 34 8.44 4.56 -11.53
CA LEU A 34 8.44 6.02 -11.36
C LEU A 34 9.82 6.65 -11.64
N GLY A 35 10.82 5.82 -11.95
CA GLY A 35 12.21 6.22 -12.13
C GLY A 35 12.96 6.37 -10.81
N SER A 36 14.29 6.41 -10.92
CA SER A 36 15.21 6.57 -9.79
C SER A 36 15.19 7.98 -9.21
N ALA A 37 14.12 8.31 -8.49
CA ALA A 37 13.96 9.57 -7.79
C ALA A 37 13.77 9.30 -6.27
N PRO A 38 14.84 9.46 -5.46
CA PRO A 38 14.79 9.12 -4.03
C PRO A 38 13.70 9.86 -3.24
N ALA A 39 13.36 11.08 -3.66
CA ALA A 39 12.27 11.85 -3.05
C ALA A 39 10.89 11.26 -3.34
N ILE A 40 10.67 10.74 -4.55
CA ILE A 40 9.40 10.14 -4.97
C ILE A 40 9.22 8.79 -4.29
N GLU A 41 10.28 7.96 -4.22
CA GLU A 41 10.24 6.69 -3.50
C GLU A 41 9.87 6.87 -2.02
N LYS A 42 10.52 7.82 -1.35
CA LYS A 42 10.19 8.15 0.05
C LYS A 42 8.74 8.58 0.20
N LEU A 43 8.23 9.42 -0.71
CA LEU A 43 6.83 9.84 -0.69
C LEU A 43 5.88 8.64 -0.82
N VAL A 44 6.14 7.74 -1.77
CA VAL A 44 5.35 6.52 -1.95
C VAL A 44 5.38 5.66 -0.69
N TYR A 45 6.53 5.47 -0.06
CA TYR A 45 6.64 4.67 1.16
C TYR A 45 5.90 5.30 2.35
N VAL A 46 5.91 6.62 2.48
CA VAL A 46 5.10 7.32 3.48
C VAL A 46 3.61 7.12 3.20
N LEU A 47 3.16 7.25 1.95
CA LEU A 47 1.76 7.04 1.56
C LEU A 47 1.30 5.60 1.82
N VAL A 48 2.13 4.61 1.51
CA VAL A 48 1.86 3.19 1.83
C VAL A 48 1.76 2.99 3.34
N GLY A 49 2.66 3.59 4.13
CA GLY A 49 2.62 3.52 5.59
C GLY A 49 1.33 4.10 6.17
N VAL A 50 0.93 5.29 5.71
CA VAL A 50 -0.33 5.94 6.13
C VAL A 50 -1.54 5.11 5.70
N ALA A 51 -1.55 4.58 4.47
CA ALA A 51 -2.60 3.69 3.99
C ALA A 51 -2.71 2.42 4.84
N THR A 52 -1.58 1.87 5.29
CA THR A 52 -1.54 0.71 6.19
C THR A 52 -2.22 0.99 7.51
N VAL A 53 -1.87 2.10 8.16
CA VAL A 53 -2.49 2.51 9.43
C VAL A 53 -4.00 2.74 9.25
N TYR A 54 -4.40 3.40 8.16
CA TYR A 54 -5.81 3.62 7.84
C TYR A 54 -6.57 2.29 7.67
N ILE A 55 -6.05 1.36 6.87
CA ILE A 55 -6.68 0.05 6.66
C ILE A 55 -6.76 -0.71 7.98
N ILE A 56 -5.72 -0.74 8.81
CA ILE A 56 -5.77 -1.41 10.11
C ILE A 56 -6.90 -0.82 10.98
N ALA A 57 -7.06 0.50 11.00
CA ALA A 57 -8.07 1.17 11.81
C ALA A 57 -9.51 1.00 11.27
N THR A 58 -9.71 0.95 9.95
CA THR A 58 -11.07 0.99 9.37
C THR A 58 -11.53 -0.31 8.71
N HIS A 59 -10.63 -1.28 8.46
CA HIS A 59 -10.94 -2.44 7.63
C HIS A 59 -12.14 -3.24 8.13
N MET A 60 -12.26 -3.50 9.44
CA MET A 60 -13.37 -4.29 9.98
C MET A 60 -14.74 -3.62 9.74
N ASN A 61 -14.79 -2.29 9.77
CA ASN A 61 -16.02 -1.52 9.55
C ASN A 61 -16.36 -1.36 8.06
N ASP A 62 -15.34 -1.29 7.20
CA ASP A 62 -15.50 -1.05 5.76
C ASP A 62 -15.61 -2.34 4.93
N CYS A 63 -15.05 -3.46 5.42
CA CYS A 63 -15.05 -4.74 4.71
C CYS A 63 -16.41 -5.44 4.82
N LYS A 64 -17.10 -5.62 3.69
CA LYS A 64 -18.42 -6.28 3.64
C LYS A 64 -18.43 -7.73 4.12
N VAL A 65 -17.29 -8.41 4.08
CA VAL A 65 -17.14 -9.79 4.55
C VAL A 65 -16.92 -9.80 6.06
N CYS A 66 -16.03 -8.94 6.56
CA CYS A 66 -15.72 -8.85 8.00
C CYS A 66 -16.86 -8.23 8.81
N SER A 67 -17.59 -7.24 8.27
CA SER A 67 -18.68 -6.58 9.00
C SER A 67 -19.93 -7.46 9.16
N LYS A 68 -19.97 -8.64 8.54
CA LYS A 68 -21.08 -9.59 8.61
C LYS A 68 -20.91 -10.62 9.73
N SER A 69 -19.78 -10.61 10.44
CA SER A 69 -19.49 -11.49 11.57
C SER A 69 -19.88 -10.85 12.90
#